data_AF-A0A2V5RKB0-F1
#
_entry.id   AF-A0A2V5RKB0-F1
#
_cell.length_a   1.000
_cell.length_b   1.000
_cell.length_c   1.000
_cell.angle_alpha   90.00
_cell.angle_beta   90.00
_cell.angle_gamma   90.00
#
_symmetry.space_group_name_H-M   'P 1'
#
loop_
_entity.id
_entity.type
_entity.pdbx_description
1 polymer ?
#
loop_
_entity_poly.entity_id
_entity_poly.type
_entity_poly.pdbx_seq_one_letter_code
_entity_poly.pdbx_strand_id
1 'polypeptide(L)'
;MPLGNQLTALLKEHISIAGKIRAARGTLLTFTDVWFKNADQIAALLYHLNPQYWSYDEMQKMMHHHLKITTAEVLAVLHGGSGAGAYDEVHQQAMEMADMLTVGIQKQFGRPAWHQGNR
;
A
#
# COMPACT_ATOMS: atom_id res chain seq x y z
N MET A 1 -18.19 -1.75 -12.20
CA MET A 1 -18.23 -1.60 -10.73
C MET A 1 -17.67 -0.23 -10.35
N PRO A 2 -18.21 0.46 -9.32
CA PRO A 2 -17.61 1.69 -8.79
C PRO A 2 -16.14 1.48 -8.43
N LEU A 3 -15.29 2.50 -8.63
CA LEU A 3 -13.84 2.39 -8.37
C LEU A 3 -13.53 2.03 -6.90
N GLY A 4 -14.32 2.54 -5.94
CA GLY A 4 -14.21 2.15 -4.53
C GLY A 4 -14.45 0.64 -4.28
N ASN A 5 -15.37 0.02 -5.04
CA ASN A 5 -15.59 -1.43 -4.96
C ASN A 5 -14.42 -2.21 -5.57
N GLN A 6 -13.81 -1.68 -6.63
CA GLN A 6 -12.62 -2.27 -7.24
C GLN A 6 -11.43 -2.22 -6.27
N LEU A 7 -11.20 -1.07 -5.61
CA LEU A 7 -10.16 -0.94 -4.60
C LEU A 7 -10.39 -1.90 -3.44
N THR A 8 -11.64 -2.00 -2.97
CA THR A 8 -12.02 -2.96 -1.92
C THR A 8 -11.71 -4.40 -2.31
N ALA A 9 -11.99 -4.78 -3.57
CA ALA A 9 -11.70 -6.13 -4.07
C ALA A 9 -10.19 -6.40 -4.11
N LEU A 10 -9.40 -5.45 -4.63
CA LEU A 10 -7.94 -5.58 -4.68
C LEU A 10 -7.31 -5.68 -3.28
N LEU A 11 -7.78 -4.89 -2.31
CA LEU A 11 -7.29 -4.96 -0.93
C LEU A 11 -7.67 -6.28 -0.23
N LYS A 12 -8.88 -6.81 -0.49
CA LYS A 12 -9.27 -8.14 0.01
C LYS A 12 -8.39 -9.24 -0.56
N GLU A 13 -8.08 -9.17 -1.85
CA GLU A 13 -7.15 -10.09 -2.49
C GLU A 13 -5.74 -9.97 -1.88
N HIS A 14 -5.25 -8.75 -1.66
CA HIS A 14 -3.96 -8.48 -1.03
C HIS A 14 -3.80 -9.19 0.32
N ILE A 15 -4.76 -8.99 1.23
CA ILE A 15 -4.77 -9.61 2.56
C ILE A 15 -4.93 -11.14 2.45
N SER A 16 -5.72 -11.61 1.49
CA SER A 16 -5.87 -13.05 1.24
C SER A 16 -4.55 -13.70 0.82
N ILE A 17 -3.77 -13.05 -0.05
CA ILE A 17 -2.46 -13.54 -0.48
C ILE A 17 -1.48 -13.56 0.71
N ALA A 18 -1.43 -12.50 1.51
CA ALA A 18 -0.63 -12.47 2.74
C ALA A 18 -0.98 -13.64 3.69
N GLY A 19 -2.28 -13.93 3.86
CA GLY A 19 -2.75 -15.08 4.63
C GLY A 19 -2.28 -16.43 4.06
N LYS A 20 -2.28 -16.60 2.73
CA LYS A 20 -1.76 -17.80 2.05
C LYS A 20 -0.25 -17.96 2.24
N ILE A 21 0.52 -16.88 2.16
CA ILE A 21 1.97 -16.88 2.42
C ILE A 21 2.26 -17.34 3.85
N ARG A 22 1.52 -16.79 4.83
CA ARG A 22 1.63 -17.22 6.23
C ARG A 22 1.27 -18.70 6.41
N ALA A 23 0.17 -19.16 5.81
CA ALA A 23 -0.25 -20.56 5.87
C ALA A 23 0.77 -21.52 5.22
N ALA A 24 1.43 -21.08 4.15
CA ALA A 24 2.53 -21.79 3.50
C ALA A 24 3.88 -21.64 4.23
N ARG A 25 3.87 -21.16 5.48
CA ARG A 25 5.05 -20.95 6.33
C ARG A 25 6.15 -20.14 5.61
N GLY A 26 5.77 -19.08 4.89
CA GLY A 26 6.73 -18.21 4.22
C GLY A 26 7.34 -18.80 2.95
N THR A 27 6.74 -19.85 2.37
CA THR A 27 7.11 -20.33 1.03
C THR A 27 6.63 -19.31 -0.02
N LEU A 28 7.49 -18.34 -0.34
CA LEU A 28 7.13 -17.14 -1.09
C LEU A 28 7.01 -17.36 -2.60
N LEU A 29 7.83 -18.23 -3.18
CA LEU A 29 7.97 -18.39 -4.65
C LEU A 29 6.61 -18.58 -5.35
N THR A 30 5.68 -19.28 -4.72
CA THR A 30 4.35 -19.57 -5.28
C THR A 30 3.42 -18.34 -5.32
N PHE A 31 3.68 -17.32 -4.50
CA PHE A 31 2.77 -16.19 -4.28
C PHE A 31 3.39 -14.83 -4.62
N THR A 32 4.72 -14.72 -4.70
CA THR A 32 5.42 -13.45 -4.95
C THR A 32 4.88 -12.74 -6.19
N ASP A 33 4.88 -13.39 -7.35
CA ASP A 33 4.46 -12.75 -8.61
C ASP A 33 3.01 -12.25 -8.55
N VAL A 34 2.11 -13.05 -7.96
CA VAL A 34 0.69 -12.68 -7.83
C VAL A 34 0.53 -11.52 -6.85
N TRP A 35 1.33 -11.48 -5.77
CA TRP A 35 1.25 -10.42 -4.78
C TRP A 35 1.79 -9.10 -5.30
N PHE A 36 2.92 -9.12 -6.03
CA PHE A 36 3.47 -7.95 -6.72
C PHE A 36 2.52 -7.45 -7.80
N LYS A 37 1.89 -8.34 -8.56
CA LYS A 37 0.86 -7.96 -9.54
C LYS A 37 -0.35 -7.29 -8.88
N ASN A 38 -0.84 -7.83 -7.76
CA ASN A 38 -1.93 -7.21 -7.00
C ASN A 38 -1.53 -5.83 -6.46
N ALA A 39 -0.29 -5.67 -5.97
CA ALA A 39 0.27 -4.38 -5.57
C ALA A 39 0.32 -3.37 -6.72
N ASP A 40 0.74 -3.79 -7.92
CA ASP A 40 0.75 -2.95 -9.12
C ASP A 40 -0.66 -2.51 -9.52
N GLN A 41 -1.64 -3.40 -9.40
CA GLN A 41 -3.05 -3.10 -9.68
C GLN A 41 -3.62 -2.08 -8.68
N ILE A 42 -3.27 -2.19 -7.39
CA ILE A 42 -3.63 -1.21 -6.37
C ILE A 42 -3.01 0.14 -6.70
N ALA A 43 -1.70 0.17 -7.00
CA ALA A 43 -0.99 1.39 -7.34
C ALA A 43 -1.59 2.08 -8.58
N ALA A 44 -1.88 1.30 -9.64
CA ALA A 44 -2.51 1.81 -10.85
C ALA A 44 -3.91 2.37 -10.61
N LEU A 45 -4.72 1.70 -9.79
CA LEU A 45 -6.08 2.15 -9.47
C LEU A 45 -6.06 3.44 -8.65
N LEU A 46 -5.19 3.52 -7.64
CA LEU A 46 -5.01 4.73 -6.84
C LEU A 46 -4.52 5.88 -7.72
N TYR A 47 -3.49 5.66 -8.52
CA TYR A 47 -3.05 6.64 -9.53
C TYR A 47 -4.23 7.13 -10.40
N HIS A 48 -5.05 6.22 -10.94
CA HIS A 48 -6.19 6.59 -11.77
C HIS A 48 -7.25 7.42 -11.04
N LEU A 49 -7.41 7.23 -9.72
CA LEU A 49 -8.33 8.02 -8.90
C LEU A 49 -7.87 9.47 -8.69
N ASN A 50 -6.56 9.74 -8.74
CA ASN A 50 -6.00 11.08 -8.55
C ASN A 50 -4.65 11.25 -9.27
N PRO A 51 -4.64 11.22 -10.62
CA PRO A 51 -3.40 11.19 -11.38
C PRO A 51 -2.62 12.52 -11.33
N GLN A 52 -3.27 13.59 -10.87
CA GLN A 52 -2.63 14.90 -10.72
C GLN A 52 -1.75 14.98 -9.46
N TYR A 53 -2.10 14.26 -8.40
CA TYR A 53 -1.46 14.40 -7.09
C TYR A 53 -0.88 13.10 -6.52
N TRP A 54 -1.18 11.96 -7.13
CA TRP A 54 -0.52 10.69 -6.83
C TRP A 54 0.27 10.24 -8.04
N SER A 55 1.56 9.95 -7.87
CA SER A 55 2.41 9.37 -8.90
C SER A 55 2.27 7.86 -8.91
N TYR A 56 2.10 7.25 -10.09
CA TYR A 56 2.10 5.80 -10.23
C TYR A 56 3.42 5.18 -9.77
N ASP A 57 4.56 5.72 -10.23
CA ASP A 57 5.88 5.17 -9.95
C ASP A 57 6.20 5.20 -8.45
N GLU A 58 5.84 6.30 -7.77
CA GLU A 58 6.05 6.41 -6.33
C GLU A 58 5.11 5.45 -5.56
N MET A 59 3.84 5.37 -5.94
CA MET A 59 2.87 4.45 -5.33
C MET A 59 3.30 2.99 -5.50
N GLN A 60 3.74 2.61 -6.71
CA GLN A 60 4.26 1.28 -7.01
C GLN A 60 5.49 0.97 -6.16
N LYS A 61 6.45 1.90 -6.10
CA LYS A 61 7.66 1.75 -5.28
C LYS A 61 7.32 1.55 -3.81
N MET A 62 6.39 2.32 -3.27
CA MET A 62 5.94 2.17 -1.87
C MET A 62 5.25 0.82 -1.64
N MET A 63 4.39 0.38 -2.55
CA MET A 63 3.75 -0.93 -2.45
C MET A 63 4.79 -2.07 -2.52
N HIS A 64 5.76 -2.02 -3.43
CA HIS A 64 6.82 -3.04 -3.52
C HIS A 64 7.71 -3.06 -2.28
N HIS A 65 8.01 -1.87 -1.73
CA HIS A 65 8.75 -1.79 -0.48
C HIS A 65 7.95 -2.44 0.66
N HIS A 66 6.66 -2.12 0.78
CA HIS A 66 5.72 -2.73 1.73
C HIS A 66 5.74 -4.26 1.66
N LEU A 67 5.64 -4.82 0.45
CA LEU A 67 5.67 -6.28 0.24
C LEU A 67 6.96 -6.91 0.76
N LYS A 68 8.11 -6.27 0.48
CA LYS A 68 9.43 -6.77 0.88
C LYS A 68 9.59 -6.80 2.40
N ILE A 69 9.26 -5.71 3.08
CA ILE A 69 9.44 -5.61 4.54
C ILE A 69 8.43 -6.47 5.30
N THR A 70 7.18 -6.55 4.82
CA THR A 70 6.15 -7.44 5.41
C THR A 70 6.55 -8.90 5.27
N THR A 71 7.13 -9.26 4.12
CA THR A 71 7.69 -10.60 3.89
C THR A 71 8.81 -10.91 4.88
N ALA A 72 9.72 -9.96 5.10
CA ALA A 72 10.82 -10.12 6.03
C ALA A 72 10.33 -10.31 7.48
N GLU A 73 9.30 -9.55 7.90
CA GLU A 73 8.64 -9.72 9.19
C GLU A 73 8.07 -11.13 9.35
N VAL A 74 7.30 -11.61 8.37
CA VAL A 74 6.70 -12.95 8.39
C VAL A 74 7.78 -14.04 8.51
N LEU A 75 8.86 -13.94 7.75
CA LEU A 75 9.97 -14.90 7.82
C LEU A 75 10.71 -14.85 9.16
N ALA A 76 10.93 -13.65 9.71
CA ALA A 76 11.58 -13.48 11.01
C ALA A 76 10.79 -14.18 12.13
N VAL A 77 9.46 -14.02 12.14
CA VAL A 77 8.58 -14.71 13.10
C VAL A 77 8.59 -16.22 12.89
N LEU A 78 8.52 -16.69 11.64
CA LEU A 78 8.51 -18.12 11.33
C LEU A 78 9.81 -18.84 11.70
N HIS A 79 10.95 -18.14 11.69
CA HIS A 79 12.25 -18.65 12.09
C HIS A 79 12.54 -18.49 13.60
N GLY A 80 11.53 -18.14 14.41
CA GLY A 80 11.63 -18.09 15.87
C GLY A 80 12.11 -16.75 16.44
N GLY A 81 12.22 -15.71 15.61
CA GLY A 81 12.43 -14.33 16.06
C GLY A 81 11.15 -13.68 16.57
N SER A 82 11.26 -12.56 17.28
CA SER A 82 10.11 -11.79 17.76
C SER A 82 9.37 -11.02 16.66
N GLY A 83 10.02 -10.75 15.52
CA GLY A 83 9.48 -9.91 14.45
C GLY A 83 9.43 -8.41 14.76
N ALA A 84 9.66 -7.98 16.01
CA ALA A 84 9.42 -6.62 16.47
C ALA A 84 10.14 -5.53 15.66
N GLY A 85 11.43 -5.73 15.33
CA GLY A 85 12.16 -4.76 14.52
C GLY A 85 11.62 -4.63 13.09
N ALA A 86 11.18 -5.75 12.49
CA ALA A 86 10.57 -5.73 11.17
C ALA A 86 9.15 -5.14 11.21
N TYR A 87 8.41 -5.33 12.31
CA TYR A 87 7.12 -4.68 12.53
C TYR A 87 7.25 -3.15 12.58
N ASP A 88 8.25 -2.61 13.28
CA ASP A 88 8.47 -1.16 13.35
C ASP A 88 8.74 -0.57 11.95
N GLU A 89 9.53 -1.26 11.12
CA GLU A 89 9.76 -0.87 9.72
C GLU A 89 8.47 -0.93 8.88
N VAL A 90 7.68 -2.00 9.01
CA VAL A 90 6.39 -2.15 8.32
C VAL A 90 5.43 -1.03 8.71
N HIS A 91 5.33 -0.72 10.01
CA HIS A 91 4.48 0.33 10.52
C HIS A 91 4.90 1.71 9.98
N GLN A 92 6.18 2.04 10.07
CA GLN A 92 6.71 3.32 9.58
C GLN A 92 6.43 3.49 8.08
N GLN A 93 6.69 2.46 7.28
CA GLN A 93 6.46 2.51 5.85
C GLN A 93 4.96 2.62 5.50
N ALA A 94 4.07 1.98 6.28
CA ALA A 94 2.63 2.14 6.11
C ALA A 94 2.16 3.57 6.42
N MET A 95 2.77 4.22 7.43
CA MET A 95 2.50 5.63 7.73
C MET A 95 2.95 6.56 6.60
N GLU A 96 4.12 6.32 6.00
CA GLU A 96 4.57 7.07 4.83
C GLU A 96 3.58 6.96 3.65
N MET A 97 3.05 5.76 3.40
CA MET A 97 2.05 5.55 2.35
C MET A 97 0.74 6.28 2.68
N ALA A 98 0.34 6.29 3.95
CA ALA A 98 -0.83 7.04 4.40
C ALA A 98 -0.65 8.56 4.23
N ASP A 99 0.56 9.09 4.46
CA ASP A 99 0.88 10.50 4.25
C ASP A 99 0.78 10.89 2.75
N MET A 100 1.33 10.07 1.85
CA MET A 100 1.18 10.27 0.40
C MET A 100 -0.30 10.35 0.00
N LEU A 101 -1.12 9.41 0.48
CA LEU A 101 -2.55 9.37 0.20
C LEU A 101 -3.25 10.62 0.77
N THR A 102 -2.95 10.99 2.01
CA THR A 102 -3.52 12.16 2.68
C THR A 102 -3.20 13.45 1.93
N VAL A 103 -1.95 13.66 1.52
CA VAL A 103 -1.53 14.84 0.76
C VAL A 103 -2.30 14.94 -0.56
N GLY A 104 -2.45 13.84 -1.30
CA GLY A 104 -3.19 13.88 -2.56
C GLY A 104 -4.69 14.14 -2.37
N ILE A 105 -5.32 13.60 -1.33
CA ILE A 105 -6.72 13.92 -0.96
C ILE A 105 -6.85 15.41 -0.62
N GLN A 106 -5.94 15.96 0.19
CA GLN A 106 -5.94 17.37 0.54
C GLN A 106 -5.78 18.27 -0.69
N LYS A 107 -4.92 17.90 -1.64
CA LYS A 107 -4.76 18.67 -2.89
C LYS A 107 -5.97 18.55 -3.82
N GLN A 108 -6.63 17.39 -3.86
CA GLN A 108 -7.80 17.14 -4.70
C GLN A 108 -9.06 17.87 -4.20
N PHE A 109 -9.27 17.92 -2.89
CA PHE A 109 -10.51 18.41 -2.27
C PHE A 109 -10.32 19.63 -1.37
N GLY A 110 -9.09 20.07 -1.14
CA GLY A 110 -8.78 21.30 -0.43
C GLY A 110 -9.45 22.49 -1.11
N ARG A 111 -10.24 23.26 -0.35
CA ARG A 111 -11.01 24.40 -0.87
C ARG A 111 -10.07 25.53 -1.32
N PRO A 112 -10.49 26.38 -2.29
CA PRO A 112 -9.81 27.66 -2.53
C PRO A 112 -9.83 28.48 -1.24
N ALA A 113 -8.74 29.20 -0.96
CA ALA A 113 -8.66 30.15 0.13
C ALA A 113 -9.79 31.18 0.01
N TRP A 114 -10.80 31.12 0.87
CA TRP A 114 -11.91 32.09 0.93
C TRP A 114 -11.50 33.47 1.49
N HIS A 115 -10.24 33.88 1.37
CA HIS A 115 -9.76 35.20 1.77
C HIS A 115 -8.55 35.67 0.93
N GLN A 116 -8.75 35.96 -0.35
CA GLN A 116 -8.06 37.11 -0.95
C GLN A 116 -9.08 38.24 -0.98
N GLY A 117 -8.82 39.25 -0.15
CA GLY A 117 -9.82 40.20 0.30
C GLY A 117 -10.34 41.14 -0.77
N ASN A 118 -11.45 41.80 -0.41
CA ASN A 118 -11.72 43.18 -0.79
C ASN A 118 -10.42 44.00 -0.70
N ARG A 119 -9.82 44.33 -1.85
CA ARG A 119 -9.28 45.66 -2.19
C ARG A 119 -9.35 45.84 -3.69
#